data_AF-A0A284RT92-F1
#
_entry.id   AF-A0A284RT92-F1
#
_cell.length_a   1.000
_cell.length_b   1.000
_cell.length_c   1.000
_cell.angle_alpha   90.00
_cell.angle_beta   90.00
_cell.angle_gamma   90.00
#
_symmetry.space_group_name_H-M   'P 1'
#
loop_
_entity.id
_entity.type
_entity.pdbx_description
1 polymer ?
#
loop_
_entity_poly.entity_id
_entity_poly.type
_entity_poly.pdbx_seq_one_letter_code
_entity_poly.pdbx_strand_id
1 'polypeptide(L)'
;MLVYLLSIFSLFCSSFATQTFFALNKSPTKDPNYELGGLFTHSKSLSLLSHDHFEILDHPLYPKHSVRIKKTDFCDETVSAYTGYIDIEARHLFFYFFESRSDPDKDDVIFWTNGGPGCSSSLGLFMELGPCRVLDSDGAKYHPESWNTNANIFFIDQPIGVGFSYAEYGETVSTSEEAA
;
A
#
# COMPACT_ATOMS: atom_id res chain seq x y z
N MET A 1 -2.52 32.94 -29.11
CA MET A 1 -3.37 31.80 -28.70
C MET A 1 -2.47 30.62 -28.33
N LEU A 2 -1.64 30.77 -27.28
CA LEU A 2 -0.76 29.72 -26.78
C LEU A 2 -0.20 30.02 -25.37
N VAL A 3 -1.00 30.63 -24.47
CA VAL A 3 -0.56 30.93 -23.08
C VAL A 3 -1.66 30.66 -22.04
N TYR A 4 -2.73 29.94 -22.38
CA TYR A 4 -3.89 29.76 -21.49
C TYR A 4 -4.13 28.32 -20.99
N LEU A 5 -3.18 27.39 -21.17
CA LEU A 5 -3.37 25.98 -20.78
C LEU A 5 -2.49 25.49 -19.62
N LEU A 6 -1.84 26.38 -18.87
CA LEU A 6 -0.96 26.02 -17.75
C LEU A 6 -1.37 26.62 -16.39
N SER A 7 -2.65 26.95 -16.21
CA SER A 7 -3.10 27.71 -15.03
C SER A 7 -4.25 27.09 -14.22
N ILE A 8 -4.58 25.80 -14.41
CA ILE A 8 -5.70 25.15 -13.68
C ILE A 8 -5.26 23.92 -12.84
N PHE A 9 -3.96 23.75 -12.55
CA PHE A 9 -3.49 22.65 -11.68
C PHE A 9 -2.81 23.10 -10.38
N SER A 10 -3.17 24.29 -9.91
CA SER A 10 -2.68 24.84 -8.64
C SER A 10 -3.81 25.51 -7.88
N LEU A 11 -4.80 24.73 -7.43
CA LEU A 11 -5.57 25.11 -6.25
C LEU A 11 -4.88 24.53 -5.02
N PHE A 12 -4.14 25.41 -4.38
CA PHE A 12 -3.54 25.28 -3.07
C PHE A 12 -4.55 24.80 -2.02
N CYS A 13 -4.30 23.64 -1.41
CA CYS A 13 -4.72 23.39 -0.03
C CYS A 13 -3.54 23.76 0.87
N SER A 14 -3.46 25.05 1.22
CA SER A 14 -2.53 25.55 2.23
C SER A 14 -3.11 25.26 3.61
N SER A 15 -2.61 24.23 4.29
CA SER A 15 -2.67 24.19 5.75
C SER A 15 -1.28 23.82 6.26
N PHE A 16 -0.55 24.83 6.73
CA PHE A 16 0.64 24.64 7.53
C PHE A 16 0.21 24.10 8.90
N ALA A 17 0.30 22.80 9.10
CA ALA A 17 0.37 22.24 10.43
C ALA A 17 1.83 22.29 10.89
N THR A 18 2.11 23.16 11.86
CA THR A 18 3.41 23.22 12.54
C THR A 18 3.61 21.89 13.28
N GLN A 19 4.43 20.98 12.76
CA GLN A 19 4.84 19.78 13.49
C GLN A 19 5.76 20.18 14.64
N THR A 20 5.26 20.16 15.87
CA THR A 20 6.12 20.02 17.04
C THR A 20 6.72 18.62 17.00
N PHE A 21 8.03 18.55 16.78
CA PHE A 21 8.82 17.33 16.89
C PHE A 21 8.68 16.76 18.31
N PHE A 22 7.79 15.78 18.49
CA PHE A 22 7.89 14.88 19.64
C PHE A 22 9.07 13.94 19.37
N ALA A 23 10.19 14.21 20.03
CA ALA A 23 11.30 13.28 20.08
C ALA A 23 10.82 11.96 20.68
N LEU A 24 10.70 10.91 19.86
CA LEU A 24 10.59 9.53 20.33
C LEU A 24 11.92 9.15 20.98
N ASN A 25 12.08 9.49 22.25
CA ASN A 25 13.18 9.05 23.10
C ASN A 25 12.96 7.60 23.55
N LYS A 26 12.76 6.69 22.60
CA LYS A 26 12.80 5.26 22.86
C LYS A 26 13.48 4.55 21.70
N SER A 27 14.81 4.46 21.83
CA SER A 27 15.61 3.49 21.09
C SER A 27 14.97 2.10 21.26
N PRO A 28 14.75 1.33 20.19
CA PRO A 28 14.36 -0.06 20.33
C PRO A 28 15.54 -0.78 20.98
N THR A 29 15.34 -1.21 22.23
CA THR A 29 16.24 -2.16 22.87
C THR A 29 16.33 -3.39 21.97
N LYS A 30 17.52 -3.67 21.44
CA LYS A 30 17.82 -4.90 20.70
C LYS A 30 17.57 -6.08 21.65
N ASP A 31 16.42 -6.73 21.53
CA ASP A 31 16.19 -8.01 22.17
C ASP A 31 17.07 -9.07 21.46
N PRO A 32 17.95 -9.77 22.19
CA PRO A 32 18.91 -10.71 21.60
C PRO A 32 18.29 -12.03 21.12
N ASN A 33 16.96 -12.17 21.19
CA ASN A 33 16.23 -13.39 20.80
C ASN A 33 15.37 -13.20 19.53
N TYR A 34 15.65 -12.21 18.69
CA TYR A 34 15.02 -12.08 17.38
C TYR A 34 15.59 -13.12 16.41
N GLU A 35 15.20 -14.38 16.58
CA GLU A 35 15.32 -15.37 15.52
C GLU A 35 14.16 -15.17 14.54
N LEU A 36 14.47 -14.63 13.37
CA LEU A 36 13.55 -14.39 12.25
C LEU A 36 12.82 -15.68 11.78
N GLY A 37 13.31 -16.86 12.17
CA GLY A 37 12.80 -18.18 11.77
C GLY A 37 11.48 -18.63 12.44
N GLY A 38 10.96 -17.89 13.42
CA GLY A 38 9.71 -18.23 14.13
C GLY A 38 8.55 -17.25 13.92
N LEU A 39 8.71 -16.25 13.05
CA LEU A 39 7.83 -15.06 13.01
C LEU A 39 6.46 -15.32 12.37
N PHE A 40 6.35 -16.33 11.50
CA PHE A 40 5.12 -16.72 10.83
C PHE A 40 4.92 -18.23 10.96
N THR A 41 3.85 -18.64 11.63
CA THR A 41 3.50 -20.06 11.88
C THR A 41 3.19 -20.82 10.58
N HIS A 42 3.03 -20.11 9.46
CA HIS A 42 2.80 -20.67 8.14
C HIS A 42 3.54 -19.85 7.07
N SER A 43 4.88 -19.90 7.07
CA SER A 43 5.68 -19.30 5.99
C SER A 43 5.58 -20.14 4.72
N LYS A 44 4.49 -19.97 3.96
CA LYS A 44 4.51 -20.26 2.53
C LYS A 44 5.28 -19.12 1.85
N SER A 45 6.15 -19.46 0.90
CA SER A 45 6.77 -18.45 0.03
C SER A 45 5.65 -17.69 -0.69
N LEU A 46 5.77 -16.36 -0.80
CA LEU A 46 4.80 -15.52 -1.50
C LEU A 46 4.56 -16.00 -2.94
N SER A 47 5.60 -16.53 -3.58
CA SER A 47 5.53 -17.12 -4.92
C SER A 47 4.52 -18.28 -5.06
N LEU A 48 4.18 -18.96 -3.96
CA LEU A 48 3.27 -20.12 -3.91
C LEU A 48 1.83 -19.74 -3.52
N LEU A 49 1.55 -18.45 -3.34
CA LEU A 49 0.21 -17.98 -3.04
C LEU A 49 -0.74 -18.28 -4.21
N SER A 50 -1.97 -18.67 -3.87
CA SER A 50 -3.04 -18.89 -4.82
C SER A 50 -3.52 -17.56 -5.43
N HIS A 51 -4.06 -17.64 -6.64
CA HIS A 51 -4.79 -16.54 -7.29
C HIS A 51 -6.27 -16.50 -6.90
N ASP A 52 -6.83 -17.65 -6.52
CA ASP A 52 -8.27 -17.84 -6.33
C ASP A 52 -8.75 -17.54 -4.91
N HIS A 53 -7.88 -17.70 -3.91
CA HIS A 53 -8.24 -17.55 -2.50
C HIS A 53 -7.18 -16.79 -1.72
N PHE A 54 -7.63 -16.11 -0.66
CA PHE A 54 -6.76 -15.44 0.29
C PHE A 54 -6.14 -16.44 1.25
N GLU A 55 -4.84 -16.30 1.48
CA GLU A 55 -4.13 -16.91 2.59
C GLU A 55 -4.06 -15.88 3.72
N ILE A 56 -4.15 -16.35 4.98
CA ILE A 56 -4.13 -15.49 6.16
C ILE A 56 -2.76 -15.58 6.81
N LEU A 57 -2.14 -14.42 7.02
CA LEU A 57 -0.89 -14.27 7.75
C LEU A 57 -1.16 -13.58 9.08
N ASP A 58 -0.93 -14.29 10.17
CA ASP A 58 -1.09 -13.80 11.53
C ASP A 58 0.26 -13.61 12.20
N HIS A 59 0.33 -12.73 13.20
CA HIS A 59 1.54 -12.48 13.97
C HIS A 59 1.30 -12.70 15.48
N PRO A 60 2.12 -13.50 16.18
CA PRO A 60 1.87 -13.86 17.59
C PRO A 60 1.88 -12.66 18.54
N LEU A 61 2.64 -11.60 18.22
CA LEU A 61 2.67 -10.36 19.03
C LEU A 61 1.51 -9.41 18.74
N TYR A 62 0.80 -9.59 17.63
CA TYR A 62 -0.28 -8.70 17.21
C TYR A 62 -1.55 -9.51 16.91
N PRO A 63 -2.16 -10.17 17.91
CA PRO A 63 -3.27 -11.11 17.70
C PRO A 63 -4.57 -10.44 17.18
N LYS A 64 -4.62 -9.11 17.15
CA LYS A 64 -5.72 -8.32 16.58
C LYS A 64 -5.48 -7.90 15.13
N HIS A 65 -4.30 -8.19 14.60
CA HIS A 65 -3.87 -7.81 13.26
C HIS A 65 -3.60 -9.07 12.45
N SER A 66 -4.12 -9.11 11.24
CA SER A 66 -3.84 -10.18 10.29
C SER A 66 -3.76 -9.62 8.87
N VAL A 67 -3.14 -10.36 7.96
CA VAL A 67 -3.07 -9.98 6.55
C VAL A 67 -3.69 -11.10 5.71
N ARG A 68 -4.76 -10.77 4.99
CA ARG A 68 -5.29 -11.60 3.91
C ARG A 68 -4.57 -11.25 2.63
N ILE A 69 -3.86 -12.19 2.02
CA ILE A 69 -3.09 -11.94 0.79
C ILE A 69 -3.32 -13.03 -0.23
N LYS A 70 -3.35 -12.64 -1.51
CA LYS A 70 -3.37 -13.55 -2.65
C LYS A 70 -2.51 -13.02 -3.78
N LYS A 71 -2.07 -13.92 -4.66
CA LYS A 71 -1.40 -13.52 -5.90
C LYS A 71 -2.41 -12.92 -6.87
N THR A 72 -2.02 -11.91 -7.64
CA THR A 72 -2.91 -11.24 -8.58
C THR A 72 -2.13 -10.83 -9.81
N ASP A 73 -2.68 -11.13 -10.98
CA ASP A 73 -2.05 -10.75 -12.24
C ASP A 73 -2.48 -9.33 -12.62
N PHE A 74 -1.51 -8.55 -13.11
CA PHE A 74 -1.70 -7.19 -13.59
C PHE A 74 -1.09 -7.05 -14.99
N CYS A 75 -1.03 -5.83 -15.52
CA CYS A 75 -0.48 -5.56 -16.85
C CYS A 75 1.05 -5.81 -16.97
N ASP A 76 1.75 -5.93 -15.83
CA ASP A 76 3.18 -6.21 -15.77
C ASP A 76 3.39 -7.69 -15.40
N GLU A 77 3.55 -8.53 -16.43
CA GLU A 77 3.75 -9.97 -16.28
C GLU A 77 5.19 -10.34 -15.85
N THR A 78 6.08 -9.35 -15.70
CA THR A 78 7.50 -9.59 -15.41
C THR A 78 7.80 -9.73 -13.91
N VAL A 79 6.89 -9.25 -13.06
CA VAL A 79 7.04 -9.26 -11.59
C VAL A 79 5.83 -9.91 -10.93
N SER A 80 6.00 -10.43 -9.72
CA SER A 80 4.84 -10.87 -8.95
C SER A 80 4.10 -9.66 -8.39
N ALA A 81 2.77 -9.72 -8.46
CA ALA A 81 1.90 -8.76 -7.83
C ALA A 81 0.89 -9.47 -6.93
N TYR A 82 0.46 -8.77 -5.90
CA TYR A 82 -0.39 -9.30 -4.85
C TYR A 82 -1.42 -8.26 -4.45
N THR A 83 -2.59 -8.73 -4.07
CA THR A 83 -3.63 -7.89 -3.49
C THR A 83 -4.12 -8.52 -2.20
N GLY A 84 -4.64 -7.68 -1.32
CA GLY A 84 -5.00 -8.16 0.01
C GLY A 84 -5.61 -7.12 0.89
N TYR A 85 -5.87 -7.55 2.12
CA TYR A 85 -6.36 -6.72 3.20
C TYR A 85 -5.43 -6.83 4.40
N ILE A 86 -5.13 -5.70 5.01
CA ILE A 86 -4.60 -5.62 6.37
C ILE A 86 -5.81 -5.46 7.28
N ASP A 87 -6.06 -6.48 8.09
CA ASP A 87 -7.23 -6.57 8.95
C ASP A 87 -6.83 -6.18 10.38
N ILE A 88 -7.57 -5.22 10.94
CA ILE A 88 -7.41 -4.71 12.30
C ILE A 88 -8.79 -4.79 12.94
N GLU A 89 -9.06 -5.89 13.65
CA GLU A 89 -10.40 -6.21 14.18
C GLU A 89 -11.49 -6.09 13.09
N ALA A 90 -12.37 -5.08 13.18
CA ALA A 90 -13.47 -4.85 12.25
C ALA A 90 -13.08 -3.97 11.05
N ARG A 91 -11.81 -3.57 10.92
CA ARG A 91 -11.31 -2.66 9.88
C ARG A 91 -10.46 -3.42 8.89
N HIS A 92 -10.66 -3.19 7.60
CA HIS A 92 -10.02 -3.91 6.52
C HIS A 92 -9.43 -2.92 5.51
N LEU A 93 -8.12 -2.72 5.55
CA LEU A 93 -7.41 -1.83 4.64
C LEU A 93 -6.93 -2.61 3.42
N PHE A 94 -7.43 -2.25 2.24
CA PHE A 94 -7.02 -2.86 0.99
C PHE A 94 -5.66 -2.35 0.53
N PHE A 95 -4.84 -3.25 -0.02
CA PHE A 95 -3.57 -2.90 -0.64
C PHE A 95 -3.35 -3.59 -1.99
N TYR A 96 -2.57 -2.92 -2.82
CA TYR A 96 -1.85 -3.50 -3.95
C TYR A 96 -0.37 -3.58 -3.60
N PHE A 97 0.27 -4.69 -3.88
CA PHE A 97 1.70 -4.88 -3.69
C PHE A 97 2.35 -5.36 -4.98
N PHE A 98 3.43 -4.72 -5.38
CA PHE A 98 4.22 -5.09 -6.55
C PHE A 98 5.68 -5.27 -6.12
N GLU A 99 6.25 -6.41 -6.51
CA GLU A 99 7.67 -6.67 -6.34
C GLU A 99 8.51 -5.71 -7.18
N SER A 100 9.76 -5.50 -6.74
CA SER A 100 10.76 -4.80 -7.53
C SER A 100 11.05 -5.54 -8.82
N ARG A 101 11.22 -4.80 -9.92
CA ARG A 101 11.70 -5.32 -11.21
C ARG A 101 13.20 -5.66 -11.20
N SER A 102 13.94 -5.19 -10.20
CA SER A 102 15.39 -5.38 -10.08
C SER A 102 15.72 -6.61 -9.21
N ASP A 103 15.67 -6.49 -7.89
CA ASP A 103 15.94 -7.60 -6.96
C ASP A 103 15.00 -7.47 -5.75
N PRO A 104 13.81 -8.09 -5.77
CA PRO A 104 12.78 -7.90 -4.74
C PRO A 104 13.22 -8.37 -3.35
N ASP A 105 14.19 -9.29 -3.25
CA ASP A 105 14.72 -9.77 -1.98
C ASP A 105 15.72 -8.79 -1.34
N LYS A 106 16.29 -7.86 -2.13
CA LYS A 106 17.29 -6.89 -1.66
C LYS A 106 16.83 -5.44 -1.71
N ASP A 107 15.93 -5.11 -2.63
CA ASP A 107 15.48 -3.75 -2.86
C ASP A 107 14.53 -3.27 -1.75
N ASP A 108 14.56 -1.97 -1.47
CA ASP A 108 13.78 -1.34 -0.40
C ASP A 108 12.27 -1.46 -0.63
N VAL A 109 11.49 -1.28 0.44
CA VAL A 109 10.03 -1.26 0.40
C VAL A 109 9.53 0.19 0.48
N ILE A 110 8.72 0.60 -0.50
CA ILE A 110 8.02 1.88 -0.52
C ILE A 110 6.58 1.66 -0.08
N PHE A 111 6.15 2.46 0.89
CA PHE A 111 4.75 2.63 1.24
C PHE A 111 4.21 3.88 0.53
N TRP A 112 3.20 3.71 -0.30
CA TRP A 112 2.55 4.81 -1.02
C TRP A 112 1.09 4.96 -0.61
N THR A 113 0.71 6.21 -0.34
CA THR A 113 -0.68 6.62 -0.14
C THR A 113 -0.98 7.89 -0.92
N ASN A 114 -2.15 7.94 -1.55
CA ASN A 114 -2.70 9.19 -2.07
C ASN A 114 -3.41 9.98 -0.94
N GLY A 115 -3.57 11.28 -1.16
CA GLY A 115 -4.17 12.21 -0.20
C GLY A 115 -5.65 12.50 -0.46
N GLY A 116 -6.07 13.76 -0.33
CA GLY A 116 -7.44 14.20 -0.57
C GLY A 116 -7.93 15.16 0.52
N PRO A 117 -8.55 14.65 1.61
CA PRO A 117 -8.57 13.27 2.13
C PRO A 117 -9.57 12.33 1.41
N GLY A 118 -9.31 11.03 1.45
CA GLY A 118 -10.26 10.01 1.00
C GLY A 118 -10.11 9.53 -0.45
N CYS A 119 -9.04 9.90 -1.15
CA CYS A 119 -8.78 9.37 -2.49
C CYS A 119 -8.06 8.02 -2.41
N SER A 120 -8.47 7.08 -3.26
CA SER A 120 -7.81 5.77 -3.37
C SER A 120 -6.39 5.91 -3.89
N SER A 121 -5.50 5.07 -3.36
CA SER A 121 -4.12 4.94 -3.82
C SER A 121 -4.01 4.21 -5.16
N SER A 122 -5.12 3.66 -5.67
CA SER A 122 -5.20 3.19 -7.05
C SER A 122 -4.95 4.33 -8.05
N LEU A 123 -5.18 5.59 -7.66
CA LEU A 123 -4.86 6.75 -8.49
C LEU A 123 -3.34 6.84 -8.75
N GLY A 124 -2.54 6.77 -7.69
CA GLY A 124 -1.08 6.76 -7.80
C GLY A 124 -0.56 5.54 -8.55
N LEU A 125 -1.20 4.39 -8.35
CA LEU A 125 -0.93 3.17 -9.10
C LEU A 125 -1.15 3.36 -10.61
N PHE A 126 -2.35 3.76 -11.02
CA PHE A 126 -2.76 3.72 -12.43
C PHE A 126 -2.50 4.99 -13.24
N MET A 127 -2.27 6.12 -12.58
CA MET A 127 -2.16 7.42 -13.26
C MET A 127 -0.84 8.14 -13.01
N GLU A 128 -0.06 7.72 -12.01
CA GLU A 128 1.17 8.40 -11.62
C GLU A 128 2.39 7.49 -11.83
N LEU A 129 2.67 6.63 -10.85
CA LEU A 129 3.98 6.01 -10.65
C LEU A 129 3.98 4.48 -10.58
N GLY A 130 2.81 3.85 -10.55
CA GLY A 130 2.72 2.39 -10.47
C GLY A 130 3.12 1.67 -11.77
N PRO A 131 3.28 0.34 -11.73
CA PRO A 131 3.78 -0.46 -12.86
C PRO A 131 2.81 -0.55 -14.03
N CYS A 132 1.56 -0.14 -13.81
CA CYS A 132 0.48 -0.22 -14.76
C CYS A 132 -0.18 1.14 -14.93
N ARG A 133 -0.36 1.61 -16.16
CA ARG A 133 -1.07 2.85 -16.47
C ARG A 133 -2.34 2.61 -17.27
N VAL A 134 -3.40 3.30 -16.93
CA VAL A 134 -4.66 3.30 -17.69
C VAL A 134 -4.72 4.57 -18.52
N LEU A 135 -4.47 4.46 -19.83
CA LEU A 135 -4.39 5.60 -20.75
C LEU A 135 -5.68 5.77 -21.58
N ASP A 136 -6.42 4.70 -21.75
CA ASP A 136 -7.61 4.61 -22.58
C ASP A 136 -8.53 3.47 -22.08
N SER A 137 -9.61 3.21 -22.81
CA SER A 137 -10.58 2.17 -22.47
C SER A 137 -10.09 0.74 -22.65
N ASP A 138 -8.91 0.53 -23.23
CA ASP A 138 -8.40 -0.82 -23.52
C ASP A 138 -7.79 -1.49 -22.27
N GLY A 139 -7.76 -0.78 -21.13
CA GLY A 139 -7.31 -1.29 -19.84
C GLY A 139 -5.90 -0.82 -19.46
N ALA A 140 -5.35 -1.47 -18.45
CA ALA A 140 -4.04 -1.14 -17.90
C ALA A 140 -2.90 -1.65 -18.81
N LYS A 141 -1.91 -0.79 -19.07
CA LYS A 141 -0.75 -1.05 -19.92
C LYS A 141 0.54 -0.91 -19.11
N TYR A 142 1.56 -1.69 -19.45
CA TYR A 142 2.87 -1.66 -18.80
C TYR A 142 3.46 -0.24 -18.78
N HIS A 143 3.94 0.19 -17.63
CA HIS A 143 4.55 1.50 -17.43
C HIS A 143 6.07 1.36 -17.17
N PRO A 144 6.93 1.70 -18.15
CA PRO A 144 8.38 1.50 -18.03
C PRO A 144 9.04 2.36 -16.95
N GLU A 145 8.57 3.59 -16.71
CA GLU A 145 9.16 4.51 -15.73
C GLU A 145 8.56 4.36 -14.31
N SER A 146 8.02 3.19 -13.97
CA SER A 146 7.44 2.95 -12.65
C SER A 146 8.47 2.96 -11.53
N TRP A 147 8.03 3.41 -10.35
CA TRP A 147 8.84 3.39 -9.14
C TRP A 147 9.21 1.99 -8.66
N ASN A 148 8.50 0.94 -9.10
CA ASN A 148 8.90 -0.43 -8.77
C ASN A 148 10.11 -0.94 -9.57
N THR A 149 10.79 -0.07 -10.33
CA THR A 149 12.02 -0.45 -11.06
C THR A 149 13.14 -0.91 -10.11
N ASN A 150 13.22 -0.33 -8.91
CA ASN A 150 14.26 -0.62 -7.91
C ASN A 150 13.71 -0.67 -6.48
N ALA A 151 12.42 -0.94 -6.33
CA ALA A 151 11.77 -1.01 -5.02
C ALA A 151 10.53 -1.90 -5.09
N ASN A 152 10.26 -2.58 -3.99
CA ASN A 152 8.97 -3.20 -3.73
C ASN A 152 7.99 -2.09 -3.32
N ILE A 153 6.77 -2.05 -3.84
CA ILE A 153 5.85 -0.94 -3.56
C ILE A 153 4.47 -1.40 -3.12
N PHE A 154 3.99 -0.83 -2.02
CA PHE A 154 2.62 -0.95 -1.53
C PHE A 154 1.83 0.31 -1.89
N PHE A 155 0.64 0.12 -2.46
CA PHE A 155 -0.38 1.16 -2.59
C PHE A 155 -1.52 0.82 -1.64
N ILE A 156 -1.76 1.66 -0.63
CA ILE A 156 -2.77 1.36 0.41
C ILE A 156 -3.93 2.33 0.32
N ASP A 157 -5.14 1.80 0.29
CA ASP A 157 -6.35 2.60 0.36
C ASP A 157 -6.65 2.97 1.81
N GLN A 158 -6.35 4.22 2.17
CA GLN A 158 -6.62 4.76 3.50
C GLN A 158 -7.26 6.16 3.42
N PRO A 159 -8.09 6.54 4.41
CA PRO A 159 -8.56 5.75 5.55
C PRO A 159 -9.60 4.67 5.18
N ILE A 160 -10.15 4.00 6.19
CA ILE A 160 -11.28 3.06 6.03
C ILE A 160 -12.45 3.73 5.29
N GLY A 161 -13.03 3.01 4.32
CA GLY A 161 -14.09 3.51 3.45
C GLY A 161 -13.58 4.09 2.12
N VAL A 162 -12.26 4.17 1.93
CA VAL A 162 -11.63 4.58 0.67
C VAL A 162 -11.39 3.37 -0.23
N GLY A 163 -11.68 3.53 -1.52
CA GLY A 163 -11.38 2.51 -2.53
C GLY A 163 -12.03 1.17 -2.17
N PHE A 164 -11.19 0.13 -2.00
CA PHE A 164 -11.67 -1.20 -1.57
C PHE A 164 -11.60 -1.44 -0.05
N SER A 165 -11.09 -0.48 0.72
CA SER A 165 -11.04 -0.56 2.18
C SER A 165 -12.41 -0.37 2.80
N TYR A 166 -12.75 -1.18 3.80
CA TYR A 166 -14.05 -1.16 4.45
C TYR A 166 -13.95 -1.49 5.93
N ALA A 167 -15.02 -1.24 6.68
CA ALA A 167 -15.16 -1.72 8.04
C ALA A 167 -16.53 -2.32 8.29
N GLU A 168 -16.58 -3.23 9.26
CA GLU A 168 -17.80 -3.85 9.76
C GLU A 168 -18.40 -3.03 10.90
N TYR A 169 -19.62 -3.37 11.30
CA TYR A 169 -20.33 -2.80 12.46
C TYR A 169 -20.51 -1.27 12.48
N GLY A 170 -20.36 -0.61 11.32
CA GLY A 170 -20.55 0.84 11.19
C GLY A 170 -19.38 1.67 11.73
N GLU A 171 -18.20 1.07 11.89
CA GLU A 171 -17.00 1.85 12.23
C GLU A 171 -16.63 2.82 11.10
N THR A 172 -16.25 4.03 11.48
CA THR A 172 -15.84 5.09 10.54
C THR A 172 -14.61 5.80 11.06
N VAL A 173 -13.75 6.26 10.14
CA VAL A 173 -12.63 7.15 10.44
C VAL A 173 -13.01 8.55 10.00
N SER A 174 -13.04 9.51 10.92
CA SER A 174 -13.51 10.87 10.63
C SER A 174 -12.52 11.97 10.96
N THR A 175 -11.41 11.62 11.63
CA THR A 175 -10.36 12.55 12.04
C THR A 175 -9.01 12.18 11.43
N SER A 176 -8.11 13.16 11.33
CA SER A 176 -6.76 12.93 10.83
C SER A 176 -5.95 12.05 11.79
N GLU A 177 -6.21 12.16 13.10
CA GLU A 177 -5.54 11.38 14.14
C GLU A 177 -5.95 9.90 14.11
N GLU A 178 -7.20 9.60 13.76
CA GLU A 178 -7.67 8.21 13.58
C GLU A 178 -7.21 7.59 12.25
N ALA A 179 -6.88 8.43 11.26
CA ALA A 179 -6.38 8.00 9.97
C ALA A 179 -4.88 7.69 9.97
N ALA A 180 -4.11 8.28 10.91
CA ALA A 180 -2.66 8.12 11.05
C ALA A 180 -2.28 6.87 11.84
#